data_AF-A0A0D7A703-F1
#
_entry.id   AF-A0A0D7A703-F1
#
_cell.length_a   1.000
_cell.length_b   1.000
_cell.length_c   1.000
_cell.angle_alpha   90.00
_cell.angle_beta   90.00
_cell.angle_gamma   90.00
#
_symmetry.space_group_name_H-M   'P 1'
#
loop_
_entity.id
_entity.type
_entity.pdbx_description
1 polymer ?
#
loop_
_entity_poly.entity_id
_entity_poly.type
_entity_poly.pdbx_seq_one_letter_code
_entity_poly.pdbx_strand_id
1 'polypeptide(L)'
;MIQRKLIFAIADFDLSLMLPPLSRPRCCRLPTRRSWEVNVAVAHDVCQGELDYDPFLFDVGILGLLFAFTFERCIPLAPMLAPLIDSMVTDDLSRRFTASEALQFFEQTVDSVPVENLDVRVCYPLPFEGSVRYLSPELVYWDRWVGLPPDFVAKWSAYRVQKPNVLTRMLRWFCSLNARTFFMVQSVRFLISGRFKAALYRAVFTFSLNEKWYTDSF
;
A
#
# COMPACT_ATOMS: atom_id res chain seq x y z
N MET A 1 -6.86 -34.23 13.17
CA MET A 1 -6.18 -32.95 12.84
C MET A 1 -6.13 -32.09 14.07
N ILE A 2 -4.94 -31.70 14.55
CA ILE A 2 -4.81 -30.73 15.64
C ILE A 2 -5.10 -29.36 15.02
N GLN A 3 -6.23 -28.75 15.37
CA GLN A 3 -6.55 -27.39 14.94
C GLN A 3 -5.55 -26.44 15.61
N ARG A 4 -4.54 -26.01 14.85
CA ARG A 4 -3.58 -25.01 15.32
C ARG A 4 -4.26 -23.65 15.25
N LYS A 5 -4.71 -23.15 16.40
CA LYS A 5 -5.32 -21.82 16.50
C LYS A 5 -4.21 -20.79 16.64
N LEU A 6 -4.04 -19.94 15.63
CA LEU A 6 -3.25 -18.72 15.77
C LEU A 6 -4.14 -17.64 16.40
N ILE A 7 -3.64 -17.02 17.47
CA ILE A 7 -4.25 -15.82 18.06
C ILE A 7 -3.28 -14.69 17.82
N PHE A 8 -3.75 -13.64 17.17
CA PHE A 8 -2.99 -12.43 16.93
C PHE A 8 -3.80 -11.22 17.38
N ALA A 9 -3.10 -10.13 17.67
CA ALA A 9 -3.69 -8.84 17.99
C ALA A 9 -2.97 -7.75 17.20
N ILE A 10 -3.72 -6.74 16.77
CA ILE A 10 -3.17 -5.49 16.26
C ILE A 10 -2.91 -4.60 17.48
N ALA A 11 -1.76 -3.95 17.53
CA ALA A 11 -1.33 -3.08 18.63
C ALA A 11 -0.69 -1.80 18.07
N ASP A 12 -0.25 -0.89 18.95
CA ASP A 12 0.36 0.40 18.59
C ASP A 12 -0.61 1.37 17.88
N PHE A 13 -1.63 1.81 18.61
CA PHE A 13 -2.70 2.69 18.12
C PHE A 13 -2.38 4.18 18.29
N ASP A 14 -1.14 4.56 18.63
CA ASP A 14 -0.78 5.95 18.97
C ASP A 14 -0.99 6.93 17.79
N LEU A 15 -0.99 6.41 16.55
CA LEU A 15 -1.23 7.15 15.31
C LEU A 15 -2.60 6.85 14.67
N SER A 16 -3.44 6.05 15.33
CA SER A 16 -4.76 5.70 14.82
C SER A 16 -5.74 6.88 14.88
N LEU A 17 -6.65 6.93 13.92
CA LEU A 17 -7.65 7.98 13.81
C LEU A 17 -9.06 7.42 14.04
N MET A 18 -9.77 7.97 15.01
CA MET A 18 -11.20 7.71 15.16
C MET A 18 -11.99 8.69 14.28
N LEU A 19 -12.55 8.17 13.19
CA LEU A 19 -13.38 8.96 12.29
C LEU A 19 -14.82 9.07 12.82
N PRO A 20 -15.56 10.14 12.51
CA PRO A 20 -16.97 10.26 12.89
C PRO A 20 -17.79 9.05 12.40
N PRO A 21 -18.77 8.53 13.15
CA PRO A 21 -19.55 7.34 12.78
C PRO A 21 -20.30 7.45 11.44
N LEU A 22 -20.59 8.69 11.00
CA LEU A 22 -21.26 8.99 9.74
C LEU A 22 -20.29 9.02 8.54
N SER A 23 -18.99 8.83 8.77
CA SER A 23 -17.98 8.80 7.71
C SER A 23 -18.21 7.59 6.83
N ARG A 24 -18.38 7.81 5.53
CA ARG A 24 -18.49 6.73 4.56
C ARG A 24 -17.09 6.37 4.05
N PRO A 25 -16.69 5.07 4.05
CA PRO A 25 -15.33 4.66 3.71
C PRO A 25 -14.77 5.28 2.43
N ARG A 26 -15.52 5.25 1.33
CA ARG A 26 -15.08 5.79 0.02
C ARG A 26 -15.24 7.32 -0.14
N CYS A 27 -15.84 8.01 0.82
CA CYS A 27 -16.02 9.47 0.78
C CYS A 27 -15.12 10.20 1.78
N CYS A 28 -14.45 9.45 2.65
CA CYS A 28 -13.54 10.03 3.62
C CYS A 28 -12.24 10.42 2.93
N ARG A 29 -11.87 11.70 2.99
CA ARG A 29 -10.61 12.22 2.48
C ARG A 29 -9.88 12.96 3.59
N LEU A 30 -8.64 12.55 3.84
CA LEU A 30 -7.76 13.22 4.78
C LEU A 30 -6.62 13.93 4.02
N PRO A 31 -6.09 15.05 4.54
CA PRO A 31 -4.94 15.71 3.91
C PRO A 31 -3.75 14.75 3.79
N THR A 32 -3.10 14.67 2.64
CA THR A 32 -2.01 13.70 2.38
C THR A 32 -0.89 13.75 3.41
N ARG A 33 -0.60 14.91 4.00
CA ARG A 33 0.41 15.04 5.08
C ARG A 33 0.15 14.07 6.26
N ARG A 34 -1.10 13.75 6.56
CA ARG A 34 -1.47 12.81 7.64
C ARG A 34 -0.96 11.40 7.39
N SER A 35 -0.86 10.97 6.12
CA SER A 35 -0.30 9.66 5.77
C SER A 35 1.18 9.52 6.16
N TRP A 36 1.89 10.64 6.34
CA TRP A 36 3.31 10.66 6.71
C TRP A 36 3.54 10.71 8.21
N GLU A 37 2.48 10.82 9.01
CA GLU A 37 2.58 10.70 10.46
C GLU A 37 3.01 9.28 10.86
N VAL A 38 2.81 8.30 9.97
CA VAL A 38 3.22 6.91 10.13
C VAL A 38 4.58 6.68 9.46
N ASN A 39 5.56 6.20 10.24
CA ASN A 39 6.91 5.89 9.77
C ASN A 39 6.99 4.43 9.25
N VAL A 40 6.28 4.14 8.16
CA VAL A 40 6.25 2.83 7.50
C VAL A 40 6.38 2.97 5.99
N ALA A 41 6.80 1.91 5.32
CA ALA A 41 6.81 1.85 3.86
C ALA A 41 5.46 2.25 3.28
N VAL A 42 5.48 3.24 2.40
CA VAL A 42 4.29 3.98 2.02
C VAL A 42 3.65 3.36 0.79
N ALA A 43 2.34 3.13 0.84
CA ALA A 43 1.57 2.77 -0.33
C ALA A 43 1.69 3.88 -1.41
N HIS A 44 1.71 3.50 -2.69
CA HIS A 44 1.97 4.43 -3.80
C HIS A 44 0.89 5.50 -4.03
N ASP A 45 -0.20 5.44 -3.26
CA ASP A 45 -1.35 6.34 -3.29
C ASP A 45 -1.10 7.71 -2.66
N VAL A 46 0.04 7.89 -1.98
CA VAL A 46 0.46 9.16 -1.38
C VAL A 46 1.89 9.58 -1.77
N CYS A 47 2.44 8.97 -2.83
CA CYS A 47 3.82 9.14 -3.27
C CYS A 47 3.98 10.08 -4.48
N GLN A 48 2.93 10.76 -4.95
CA GLN A 48 2.91 11.55 -6.19
C GLN A 48 2.41 12.99 -6.00
N GLY A 49 2.53 13.52 -4.78
CA GLY A 49 2.09 14.87 -4.44
C GLY A 49 0.58 15.00 -4.35
N GLU A 50 -0.13 13.93 -3.99
CA GLU A 50 -1.58 13.94 -3.78
C GLU A 50 -1.97 15.02 -2.76
N LEU A 51 -3.15 15.61 -2.91
CA LEU A 51 -3.63 16.66 -2.00
C LEU A 51 -4.30 16.07 -0.74
N ASP A 52 -5.01 14.97 -0.96
CA ASP A 52 -5.68 14.17 0.05
C ASP A 52 -5.59 12.68 -0.31
N TYR A 53 -5.95 11.81 0.63
CA TYR A 53 -5.96 10.35 0.48
C TYR A 53 -7.19 9.74 1.17
N ASP A 54 -7.53 8.50 0.79
CA ASP A 54 -8.57 7.70 1.43
C ASP A 54 -7.92 6.87 2.54
N PRO A 55 -8.24 7.12 3.83
CA PRO A 55 -7.57 6.43 4.93
C PRO A 55 -7.87 4.92 4.97
N PHE A 56 -9.05 4.49 4.52
CA PHE A 56 -9.41 3.08 4.55
C PHE A 56 -8.68 2.30 3.46
N LEU A 57 -8.59 2.85 2.25
CA LEU A 57 -7.82 2.23 1.16
C LEU A 57 -6.32 2.28 1.39
N PHE A 58 -5.85 3.28 2.14
CA PHE A 58 -4.45 3.38 2.57
C PHE A 58 -4.09 2.22 3.50
N ASP A 59 -4.88 1.97 4.55
CA ASP A 59 -4.66 0.83 5.45
C ASP A 59 -4.64 -0.51 4.70
N VAL A 60 -5.54 -0.69 3.73
CA VAL A 60 -5.54 -1.90 2.88
C VAL A 60 -4.27 -1.99 2.03
N GLY A 61 -3.80 -0.88 1.46
CA GLY A 61 -2.56 -0.83 0.69
C GLY A 61 -1.34 -1.19 1.53
N ILE A 62 -1.24 -0.65 2.75
CA ILE A 62 -0.17 -0.95 3.70
C ILE A 62 -0.22 -2.41 4.15
N LEU A 63 -1.41 -2.93 4.48
CA LEU A 63 -1.57 -4.33 4.84
C LEU A 63 -1.24 -5.27 3.67
N GLY A 64 -1.61 -4.89 2.45
CA GLY A 64 -1.26 -5.63 1.23
C GLY A 64 0.25 -5.68 0.99
N LEU A 65 0.97 -4.58 1.25
CA LEU A 65 2.43 -4.53 1.21
C LEU A 65 3.06 -5.44 2.27
N LEU A 66 2.52 -5.42 3.49
CA LEU A 66 2.95 -6.33 4.55
C LEU A 66 2.72 -7.78 4.15
N PHE A 67 1.59 -8.11 3.51
CA PHE A 67 1.31 -9.45 3.00
C PHE A 67 2.23 -9.84 1.85
N ALA A 68 2.50 -8.92 0.92
CA ALA A 68 3.45 -9.15 -0.18
C ALA A 68 4.82 -9.54 0.34
N PHE A 69 5.30 -8.87 1.39
CA PHE A 69 6.58 -9.20 2.02
C PHE A 69 6.51 -10.49 2.84
N THR A 70 5.50 -10.60 3.70
CA THR A 70 5.40 -11.70 4.66
C THR A 70 5.13 -13.01 3.96
N PHE A 71 4.23 -13.05 2.98
CA PHE A 71 3.73 -14.28 2.38
C PHE A 71 4.31 -14.59 1.00
N GLU A 72 5.37 -13.90 0.55
CA GLU A 72 6.01 -14.11 -0.75
C GLU A 72 6.29 -15.61 -1.01
N ARG A 73 6.90 -16.29 -0.04
CA ARG A 73 7.26 -17.72 -0.13
C ARG A 73 6.07 -18.67 -0.09
N CYS A 74 4.89 -18.18 0.30
CA CYS A 74 3.66 -18.96 0.36
C CYS A 74 2.88 -18.90 -0.95
N ILE A 75 3.17 -17.96 -1.84
CA ILE A 75 2.41 -17.79 -3.09
C ILE A 75 2.44 -19.05 -3.96
N PRO A 76 3.57 -19.78 -4.13
CA PRO A 76 3.55 -21.05 -4.86
C PRO A 76 2.71 -22.15 -4.19
N LEU A 77 2.55 -22.10 -2.87
CA LEU A 77 1.78 -23.09 -2.08
C LEU A 77 0.28 -22.74 -2.03
N ALA A 78 -0.04 -21.46 -2.00
CA ALA A 78 -1.38 -20.91 -1.99
C ALA A 78 -1.51 -19.83 -3.07
N PRO A 79 -1.68 -20.21 -4.35
CA PRO A 79 -1.70 -19.28 -5.49
C PRO A 79 -2.71 -18.13 -5.36
N MET A 80 -3.81 -18.33 -4.62
CA MET A 80 -4.82 -17.29 -4.35
C MET A 80 -4.30 -16.07 -3.59
N LEU A 81 -3.13 -16.18 -2.95
CA LEU A 81 -2.45 -15.03 -2.35
C LEU A 81 -2.03 -14.01 -3.41
N ALA A 82 -1.67 -14.42 -4.63
CA ALA A 82 -1.26 -13.49 -5.69
C ALA A 82 -2.37 -12.51 -6.09
N PRO A 83 -3.58 -12.94 -6.51
CA PRO A 83 -4.67 -12.02 -6.84
C PRO A 83 -5.16 -11.23 -5.63
N LEU A 84 -5.17 -11.82 -4.42
CA LEU A 84 -5.55 -11.09 -3.20
C LEU A 84 -4.60 -9.91 -2.93
N ILE A 85 -3.29 -10.19 -2.90
CA ILE A 85 -2.26 -9.19 -2.61
C ILE A 85 -2.26 -8.10 -3.70
N ASP A 86 -2.25 -8.47 -4.99
CA ASP A 86 -2.25 -7.51 -6.09
C ASP A 86 -3.48 -6.58 -6.05
N SER A 87 -4.64 -7.09 -5.63
CA SER A 87 -5.87 -6.31 -5.48
C SER A 87 -5.84 -5.37 -4.27
N MET A 88 -5.02 -5.66 -3.26
CA MET A 88 -4.82 -4.77 -2.10
C MET A 88 -3.79 -3.69 -2.39
N VAL A 89 -2.74 -3.99 -3.18
CA VAL A 89 -1.62 -3.05 -3.45
C VAL A 89 -1.73 -2.29 -4.77
N THR A 90 -2.75 -2.55 -5.59
CA THR A 90 -2.93 -1.88 -6.89
C THR A 90 -2.96 -0.36 -6.78
N ASP A 91 -2.35 0.30 -7.76
CA ASP A 91 -2.33 1.76 -7.91
C ASP A 91 -3.70 2.33 -8.33
N ASP A 92 -4.54 1.50 -8.96
CA ASP A 92 -5.89 1.88 -9.33
C ASP A 92 -6.82 1.78 -8.11
N LEU A 93 -6.95 2.89 -7.39
CA LEU A 93 -7.79 2.98 -6.18
C LEU A 93 -9.26 2.63 -6.43
N SER A 94 -9.76 2.72 -7.67
CA SER A 94 -11.12 2.32 -7.98
C SER A 94 -11.29 0.79 -7.96
N ARG A 95 -10.20 0.07 -8.26
CA ARG A 95 -10.13 -1.40 -8.28
C ARG A 95 -9.54 -1.99 -7.02
N ARG A 96 -8.88 -1.20 -6.18
CA ARG A 96 -8.33 -1.67 -4.92
C ARG A 96 -9.46 -2.19 -4.03
N PHE A 97 -9.24 -3.39 -3.48
CA PHE A 97 -10.19 -3.95 -2.53
C PHE A 97 -10.35 -3.06 -1.30
N THR A 98 -11.58 -2.98 -0.80
CA THR A 98 -11.81 -2.61 0.60
C THR A 98 -11.41 -3.76 1.52
N ALA A 99 -11.25 -3.50 2.82
CA ALA A 99 -10.95 -4.55 3.79
C ALA A 99 -11.98 -5.69 3.77
N SER A 100 -13.27 -5.37 3.61
CA SER A 100 -14.34 -6.36 3.50
C SER A 100 -14.30 -7.13 2.18
N GLU A 101 -13.98 -6.48 1.06
CA GLU A 101 -13.82 -7.15 -0.23
C GLU A 101 -12.62 -8.10 -0.21
N ALA A 102 -11.50 -7.71 0.40
CA ALA A 102 -10.32 -8.55 0.58
C ALA A 102 -10.63 -9.78 1.45
N LEU A 103 -11.34 -9.60 2.57
CA LEU A 103 -11.77 -10.71 3.42
C LEU A 103 -12.72 -11.65 2.68
N GLN A 104 -13.73 -11.10 2.01
CA GLN A 104 -14.69 -11.90 1.24
C GLN A 104 -13.99 -12.71 0.14
N PHE A 105 -13.06 -12.08 -0.58
CA PHE A 105 -12.24 -12.77 -1.58
C PHE A 105 -11.46 -13.93 -0.95
N PHE A 106 -10.81 -13.68 0.19
CA PHE A 106 -10.06 -14.72 0.90
C PHE A 106 -10.96 -15.89 1.31
N GLU A 107 -12.09 -15.62 1.95
CA GLU A 107 -13.04 -16.65 2.40
C GLU A 107 -13.60 -17.48 1.24
N GLN A 108 -13.84 -16.86 0.09
CA GLN A 108 -14.34 -17.57 -1.10
C GLN A 108 -13.28 -18.46 -1.77
N THR A 109 -12.01 -18.25 -1.47
CA THR A 109 -10.90 -18.82 -2.26
C THR A 109 -9.94 -19.66 -1.44
N VAL A 110 -9.99 -19.57 -0.11
CA VAL A 110 -9.12 -20.32 0.80
C VAL A 110 -9.26 -21.84 0.62
N ASP A 111 -10.47 -22.34 0.35
CA ASP A 111 -10.74 -23.76 0.14
C ASP A 111 -10.12 -24.32 -1.15
N SER A 112 -9.68 -23.46 -2.07
CA SER A 112 -8.97 -23.89 -3.28
C SER A 112 -7.51 -24.26 -3.03
N VAL A 113 -6.98 -23.97 -1.83
CA VAL A 113 -5.61 -24.33 -1.43
C VAL A 113 -5.60 -25.80 -1.01
N PRO A 114 -4.76 -26.66 -1.65
CA PRO A 114 -4.67 -28.06 -1.27
C PRO A 114 -4.22 -28.22 0.19
N VAL A 115 -4.80 -29.17 0.92
CA VAL A 115 -4.52 -29.38 2.34
C VAL A 115 -3.06 -29.74 2.57
N GLU A 116 -2.46 -30.50 1.66
CA GLU A 116 -1.04 -30.85 1.67
C GLU A 116 -0.11 -29.64 1.64
N ASN A 117 -0.54 -28.53 1.03
CA ASN A 117 0.23 -27.29 0.98
C ASN A 117 0.15 -26.51 2.31
N LEU A 118 -0.91 -26.72 3.11
CA LEU A 118 -1.11 -26.06 4.40
C LEU A 118 -0.20 -26.62 5.50
N ASP A 119 0.26 -27.86 5.37
CA ASP A 119 1.16 -28.52 6.33
C ASP A 119 2.65 -28.22 6.05
N VAL A 120 2.96 -27.53 4.96
CA VAL A 120 4.34 -27.17 4.59
C VAL A 120 4.90 -26.13 5.56
N ARG A 121 6.05 -26.43 6.15
CA ARG A 121 6.77 -25.47 6.99
C ARG A 121 7.52 -24.47 6.12
N VAL A 122 7.04 -23.24 6.11
CA VAL A 122 7.73 -22.12 5.47
C VAL A 122 8.67 -21.47 6.50
N CYS A 123 9.96 -21.41 6.18
CA CYS A 123 10.91 -20.66 6.98
C CYS A 123 10.85 -19.19 6.56
N TYR A 124 10.36 -18.34 7.46
CA TYR A 124 10.47 -16.90 7.29
C TYR A 124 11.82 -16.45 7.83
N PRO A 125 12.61 -15.68 7.08
CA PRO A 125 13.68 -14.93 7.70
C PRO A 125 13.03 -14.06 8.79
N LEU A 126 13.57 -14.08 10.01
CA LEU A 126 13.11 -13.17 11.06
C LEU A 126 13.13 -11.75 10.47
N PRO A 127 12.01 -11.00 10.50
CA PRO A 127 12.06 -9.61 10.11
C PRO A 127 13.00 -8.95 11.09
N PHE A 128 14.21 -8.60 10.63
CA PHE A 128 15.10 -7.76 11.39
C PHE A 128 14.31 -6.48 11.69
N GLU A 129 14.43 -5.95 12.90
CA GLU A 129 13.60 -4.86 13.44
C GLU A 129 13.62 -3.55 12.60
N GLY A 130 14.46 -3.48 11.55
CA GLY A 130 14.45 -2.43 10.52
C GLY A 130 13.78 -2.78 9.19
N SER A 131 13.54 -4.06 8.86
CA SER A 131 13.15 -4.52 7.51
C SER A 131 11.79 -3.98 7.03
N VAL A 132 10.83 -3.77 7.93
CA VAL A 132 9.50 -3.23 7.58
C VAL A 132 9.56 -1.74 7.23
N ARG A 133 10.44 -0.96 7.88
CA ARG A 133 10.66 0.47 7.54
C ARG A 133 11.26 0.65 6.15
N TYR A 134 12.00 -0.35 5.65
CA TYR A 134 12.67 -0.32 4.36
C TYR A 134 11.99 -1.19 3.29
N LEU A 135 10.71 -1.55 3.43
CA LEU A 135 10.03 -2.24 2.33
C LEU A 135 10.05 -1.32 1.12
N SER A 136 10.79 -1.74 0.10
CA SER A 136 10.90 -0.98 -1.13
C SER A 136 9.50 -0.85 -1.74
N PRO A 137 9.05 0.35 -2.10
CA PRO A 137 7.79 0.51 -2.83
C PRO A 137 7.76 -0.28 -4.16
N GLU A 138 8.92 -0.67 -4.70
CA GLU A 138 9.03 -1.55 -5.87
C GLU A 138 8.53 -2.98 -5.60
N LEU A 139 8.41 -3.39 -4.32
CA LEU A 139 7.80 -4.66 -3.91
C LEU A 139 6.40 -4.81 -4.52
N VAL A 140 5.65 -3.70 -4.65
CA VAL A 140 4.32 -3.68 -5.29
C VAL A 140 4.36 -4.32 -6.68
N TYR A 141 5.44 -4.08 -7.45
CA TYR A 141 5.56 -4.49 -8.86
C TYR A 141 6.36 -5.77 -9.08
N TRP A 142 6.79 -6.44 -8.02
CA TRP A 142 7.36 -7.78 -8.17
C TRP A 142 6.33 -8.72 -8.75
N ASP A 143 6.78 -9.49 -9.73
CA ASP A 143 5.89 -10.38 -10.45
C ASP A 143 5.63 -11.65 -9.66
N ARG A 144 4.62 -11.57 -8.78
CA ARG A 144 4.20 -12.65 -7.89
C ARG A 144 3.61 -13.86 -8.61
N TRP A 145 3.37 -13.72 -9.91
CA TRP A 145 2.71 -14.73 -10.74
C TRP A 145 3.69 -15.68 -11.40
N VAL A 146 4.99 -15.42 -11.27
CA VAL A 146 6.05 -16.27 -11.82
C VAL A 146 5.99 -17.66 -11.17
N GLY A 147 5.97 -18.69 -12.01
CA GLY A 147 5.93 -20.10 -11.56
C GLY A 147 4.53 -20.62 -11.19
N LEU A 148 3.48 -19.79 -11.28
CA LEU A 148 2.11 -20.27 -11.07
C LEU A 148 1.58 -21.04 -12.29
N PRO A 149 0.63 -21.98 -12.09
CA PRO A 149 0.05 -22.76 -13.19
C PRO A 149 -0.55 -21.87 -14.28
N PRO A 150 -0.32 -22.13 -15.59
CA PRO A 150 -0.82 -21.27 -16.66
C PRO A 150 -2.33 -21.07 -16.65
N ASP A 151 -3.11 -22.12 -16.39
CA ASP A 151 -4.57 -22.06 -16.34
C ASP A 151 -5.06 -21.17 -15.18
N PHE A 152 -4.34 -21.19 -14.06
CA PHE A 152 -4.60 -20.31 -12.93
C PHE A 152 -4.34 -18.85 -13.31
N VAL A 153 -3.17 -18.58 -13.92
CA VAL A 153 -2.79 -17.23 -14.36
C VAL A 153 -3.82 -16.70 -15.36
N ALA A 154 -4.27 -17.51 -16.32
CA ALA A 154 -5.28 -17.12 -17.29
C ALA A 154 -6.60 -16.72 -16.60
N LYS A 155 -7.09 -17.54 -15.67
CA LYS A 155 -8.33 -17.31 -14.92
C LYS A 155 -8.30 -16.02 -14.09
N TRP A 156 -7.20 -15.74 -13.41
CA TRP A 156 -7.11 -14.66 -12.42
C TRP A 156 -6.34 -13.43 -12.91
N SER A 157 -5.88 -13.42 -14.17
CA SER A 157 -5.08 -12.34 -14.77
C SER A 157 -5.65 -10.93 -14.59
N ALA A 158 -6.98 -10.79 -14.51
CA ALA A 158 -7.65 -9.52 -14.29
C ALA A 158 -7.30 -8.85 -12.95
N TYR A 159 -6.83 -9.60 -11.95
CA TYR A 159 -6.43 -9.06 -10.65
C TYR A 159 -4.97 -8.65 -10.59
N ARG A 160 -4.17 -9.00 -11.61
CA ARG A 160 -2.72 -8.74 -11.63
C ARG A 160 -2.43 -7.24 -11.63
N VAL A 161 -1.50 -6.83 -10.77
CA VAL A 161 -1.09 -5.45 -10.64
C VAL A 161 -0.48 -4.95 -11.95
N GLN A 162 -0.93 -3.77 -12.38
CA GLN A 162 -0.38 -3.12 -13.57
C GLN A 162 0.78 -2.23 -13.16
N LYS A 163 1.88 -2.30 -13.92
CA LYS A 163 3.00 -1.38 -13.71
C LYS A 163 2.55 0.04 -14.10
N PRO A 164 2.89 1.06 -13.31
CA PRO A 164 2.62 2.44 -13.65
C PRO A 164 3.32 2.82 -14.95
N ASN A 165 2.73 3.76 -15.68
CA ASN A 165 3.38 4.32 -16.87
C ASN A 165 4.67 5.08 -16.49
N VAL A 166 5.52 5.36 -17.48
CA VAL A 166 6.82 6.01 -17.27
C VAL A 166 6.67 7.39 -16.62
N LEU A 167 5.64 8.15 -16.96
CA LEU A 167 5.39 9.47 -16.39
C LEU A 167 5.09 9.39 -14.90
N THR A 168 4.22 8.46 -14.48
CA THR A 168 3.91 8.20 -13.07
C THR A 168 5.17 7.78 -12.31
N ARG A 169 6.00 6.91 -12.91
CA ARG A 169 7.28 6.51 -12.30
C ARG A 169 8.24 7.69 -12.13
N MET A 170 8.39 8.53 -13.17
CA MET A 170 9.21 9.74 -13.10
C MET A 170 8.68 10.73 -12.06
N LEU A 171 7.36 10.90 -11.95
CA LEU A 171 6.74 11.76 -10.96
C LEU A 171 7.00 11.27 -9.53
N ARG A 172 6.86 9.96 -9.28
CA ARG A 172 7.19 9.34 -7.98
C ARG A 172 8.65 9.51 -7.64
N TRP A 173 9.53 9.22 -8.58
CA TRP A 173 10.97 9.42 -8.41
C TRP A 173 11.27 10.88 -8.04
N PHE A 174 10.70 11.84 -8.78
CA PHE A 174 10.89 13.26 -8.48
C PHE A 174 10.37 13.63 -7.09
N CYS A 175 9.17 13.17 -6.72
CA CYS A 175 8.58 13.35 -5.40
C CYS A 175 9.40 12.71 -4.27
N SER A 176 10.12 11.63 -4.54
CA SER A 176 10.95 10.94 -3.54
C SER A 176 12.31 11.61 -3.27
N LEU A 177 12.74 12.57 -4.11
CA LEU A 177 14.06 13.20 -3.97
C LEU A 177 14.20 13.94 -2.64
N ASN A 178 13.15 14.64 -2.20
CA ASN A 178 13.06 15.27 -0.89
C ASN A 178 11.65 15.85 -0.67
N ALA A 179 11.40 16.34 0.56
CA ALA A 179 10.14 17.01 0.90
C ALA A 179 9.81 18.19 -0.04
N ARG A 180 10.82 18.95 -0.51
CA ARG A 180 10.57 20.14 -1.34
C ARG A 180 9.98 19.77 -2.70
N THR A 181 10.53 18.76 -3.36
CA THR A 181 10.03 18.32 -4.68
C THR A 181 8.60 17.79 -4.57
N PHE A 182 8.28 17.04 -3.51
CA PHE A 182 6.91 16.62 -3.23
C PHE A 182 5.95 17.82 -3.05
N PHE A 183 6.33 18.80 -2.22
CA PHE A 183 5.46 19.97 -1.98
C PHE A 183 5.38 20.91 -3.17
N MET A 184 6.38 20.93 -4.06
CA MET A 184 6.32 21.61 -5.34
C MET A 184 5.22 21.00 -6.21
N VAL A 185 5.17 19.67 -6.33
CA VAL A 185 4.10 18.97 -7.07
C VAL A 185 2.74 19.25 -6.46
N GLN A 186 2.59 19.22 -5.12
CA GLN A 186 1.34 19.60 -4.46
C GLN A 186 0.92 21.04 -4.79
N SER A 187 1.87 21.98 -4.82
CA SER A 187 1.60 23.39 -5.14
C SER A 187 1.05 23.52 -6.56
N VAL A 188 1.66 22.83 -7.53
CA VAL A 188 1.18 22.77 -8.92
C VAL A 188 -0.23 22.19 -8.99
N ARG A 189 -0.53 21.10 -8.28
CA ARG A 189 -1.88 20.51 -8.23
C ARG A 189 -2.91 21.43 -7.58
N PHE A 190 -2.54 22.19 -6.55
CA PHE A 190 -3.41 23.23 -5.99
C PHE A 190 -3.70 24.36 -7.00
N LEU A 191 -2.71 24.76 -7.81
CA LEU A 191 -2.93 25.75 -8.88
C LEU A 191 -3.90 25.23 -9.94
N ILE A 192 -3.68 24.00 -10.43
CA ILE A 192 -4.52 23.38 -11.46
C ILE A 192 -5.96 23.19 -10.96
N SER A 193 -6.16 22.92 -9.67
CA SER A 193 -7.49 22.82 -9.04
C SER A 193 -8.14 24.17 -8.68
N GLY A 194 -7.54 25.30 -9.08
CA GLY A 194 -8.07 26.64 -8.82
C GLY A 194 -7.91 27.12 -7.38
N ARG A 195 -7.14 26.39 -6.54
CA ARG A 195 -6.93 26.69 -5.12
C ARG A 195 -5.70 27.57 -4.92
N PHE A 196 -5.69 28.75 -5.52
CA PHE A 196 -4.52 29.66 -5.57
C PHE A 196 -3.92 30.03 -4.21
N LYS A 197 -4.76 30.31 -3.20
CA LYS A 197 -4.27 30.60 -1.84
C LYS A 197 -3.53 29.41 -1.23
N ALA A 198 -4.05 28.19 -1.42
CA ALA A 198 -3.42 26.97 -0.94
C ALA A 198 -2.12 26.68 -1.69
N ALA A 199 -2.08 26.94 -2.99
CA ALA A 199 -0.87 26.84 -3.79
C ALA A 199 0.24 27.79 -3.31
N LEU A 200 -0.10 29.08 -3.08
CA LEU A 200 0.86 30.06 -2.59
C LEU A 200 1.38 29.67 -1.20
N TYR A 201 0.48 29.29 -0.29
CA TYR A 201 0.85 28.83 1.05
C TYR A 201 1.81 27.64 0.99
N ARG A 202 1.52 26.66 0.12
CA ARG A 202 2.37 25.49 -0.04
C ARG A 202 3.72 25.83 -0.68
N ALA A 203 3.76 26.71 -1.67
CA ALA A 203 4.99 27.17 -2.28
C ALA A 203 5.89 27.89 -1.26
N VAL A 204 5.34 28.81 -0.47
CA VAL A 204 6.07 29.48 0.62
C VAL A 204 6.61 28.46 1.63
N PHE A 205 5.79 27.47 2.01
CA PHE A 205 6.23 26.39 2.89
C PHE A 205 7.42 25.62 2.31
N THR A 206 7.39 25.27 1.01
CA THR A 206 8.48 24.60 0.29
C THR A 206 9.80 25.36 0.41
N PHE A 207 9.78 26.69 0.23
CA PHE A 207 10.97 27.53 0.36
C PHE A 207 11.45 27.68 1.82
N SER A 208 10.55 27.55 2.79
CA SER A 208 10.88 27.62 4.22
C SER A 208 11.38 26.32 4.83
N LEU A 209 11.27 25.19 4.12
CA LEU A 209 11.73 23.89 4.61
C LEU A 209 13.25 23.84 4.71
N ASN A 210 13.74 23.66 5.93
CA ASN A 210 15.12 23.29 6.20
C ASN A 210 15.30 21.80 5.86
N GLU A 211 16.36 21.43 5.14
CA GLU A 211 16.52 20.13 4.45
C GLU A 211 16.48 18.90 5.39
N LYS A 212 16.63 19.12 6.69
CA LYS A 212 16.69 18.06 7.72
C LYS A 212 15.38 17.28 7.94
N TRP A 213 14.23 17.81 7.51
CA TRP A 213 12.94 17.14 7.75
C TRP A 213 12.75 15.83 6.99
N TYR A 214 13.48 15.62 5.89
CA TYR A 214 13.36 14.41 5.08
C TYR A 214 14.43 13.39 5.46
N THR A 215 15.69 13.81 5.65
CA THR A 215 16.82 12.89 5.90
C THR A 215 16.79 12.17 7.24
N ASP A 216 16.10 12.71 8.26
CA ASP A 216 16.01 12.08 9.58
C ASP A 216 14.81 11.10 9.67
N SER A 217 14.08 10.87 8.56
CA SER A 217 12.84 10.08 8.50
C SER A 217 12.86 8.96 7.43
N PHE A 218 14.01 8.67 6.80
CA PHE A 218 14.19 7.51 5.91
C PHE A 218 15.38 6.66 6.36
#